data_AF-A0A1C5UKH2-F1
#
_entry.id   AF-A0A1C5UKH2-F1
#
_cell.length_a   1.000
_cell.length_b   1.000
_cell.length_c   1.000
_cell.angle_alpha   90.00
_cell.angle_beta   90.00
_cell.angle_gamma   90.00
#
_symmetry.space_group_name_H-M   'P 1'
#
loop_
_entity.id
_entity.type
_entity.pdbx_description
1 polymer ?
#
loop_
_entity_poly.entity_id
_entity_poly.type
_entity_poly.pdbx_seq_one_letter_code
_entity_poly.pdbx_strand_id
1 'polypeptide(L)' 'MEERVTKIYNACWKNYKEYLANHDMDAYNKRSLELCRQYGAKSDIKNLLFWFSPIVNKIHDEYLGRTN' A
#
# COMPACT_ATOMS: atom_id res chain seq x y z
N MET A 1 7.92 6.14 -19.68
CA MET A 1 7.79 4.90 -18.88
C MET A 1 8.23 5.16 -17.44
N GLU A 2 9.41 5.74 -17.23
CA GLU A 2 9.94 6.11 -15.91
C GLU A 2 9.00 7.02 -15.11
N GLU A 3 8.48 8.11 -15.69
CA GLU A 3 7.59 9.04 -14.98
C GLU A 3 6.33 8.37 -14.43
N ARG A 4 5.76 7.38 -15.15
CA ARG A 4 4.60 6.63 -14.69
C ARG A 4 4.96 5.75 -13.50
N VAL A 5 6.08 5.04 -13.57
CA VAL A 5 6.57 4.17 -12.49
C VAL A 5 6.87 5.01 -11.25
N THR A 6 7.50 6.18 -11.39
CA THR A 6 7.73 7.11 -10.28
C THR A 6 6.42 7.58 -9.64
N LYS A 7 5.41 7.94 -10.44
CA LYS A 7 4.08 8.33 -9.92
C LYS A 7 3.42 7.21 -9.14
N ILE A 8 3.42 5.99 -9.69
CA ILE A 8 2.88 4.79 -9.04
C ILE A 8 3.62 4.52 -7.72
N TYR A 9 4.95 4.57 -7.74
CA TYR A 9 5.77 4.36 -6.56
C TYR A 9 5.46 5.37 -5.45
N ASN A 10 5.41 6.65 -5.78
CA ASN A 10 5.10 7.71 -4.82
C ASN A 10 3.69 7.54 -4.24
N ALA A 11 2.73 7.08 -5.04
CA ALA A 11 1.36 6.84 -4.58
C ALA A 11 1.28 5.63 -3.61
N CYS A 12 1.91 4.51 -3.95
CA CYS A 12 2.01 3.35 -3.05
C CYS A 12 2.76 3.70 -1.75
N TRP A 13 3.85 4.45 -1.86
CA TRP A 13 4.62 4.94 -0.72
C TRP A 13 3.80 5.86 0.18
N LYS A 14 2.98 6.75 -0.41
CA LYS A 14 2.05 7.59 0.37
C LYS A 14 1.04 6.73 1.14
N ASN A 15 0.42 5.75 0.49
CA ASN A 15 -0.51 4.82 1.16
C ASN A 15 0.16 4.06 2.33
N TYR A 16 1.39 3.59 2.12
CA TYR A 16 2.19 2.96 3.17
C TYR A 16 2.45 3.89 4.36
N LYS A 17 2.85 5.14 4.13
CA LYS A 17 3.06 6.12 5.20
C LYS A 17 1.77 6.45 5.96
N GLU A 18 0.64 6.55 5.27
CA GLU A 18 -0.65 6.76 5.92
C GLU A 18 -1.01 5.59 6.84
N TYR A 19 -0.73 4.35 6.41
CA TYR A 19 -0.86 3.18 7.27
C TYR A 19 0.06 3.25 8.49
N LEU A 20 1.34 3.61 8.34
CA LEU A 20 2.25 3.74 9.50
C LEU A 20 1.78 4.79 10.52
N ALA A 21 1.02 5.80 10.09
CA ALA A 21 0.52 6.84 10.98
C ALA A 21 -0.70 6.37 11.80
N ASN A 22 -1.59 5.57 11.22
CA ASN A 22 -2.87 5.23 11.83
C ASN A 22 -3.07 3.74 12.14
N HIS A 23 -2.20 2.86 11.64
CA HIS A 23 -2.26 1.40 11.72
C HIS A 23 -3.61 0.80 11.25
N ASP A 24 -4.36 1.53 10.43
CA ASP A 24 -5.67 1.14 9.94
C ASP A 24 -5.52 0.31 8.65
N MET A 25 -5.65 -1.00 8.80
CA MET A 25 -5.54 -1.98 7.71
C MET A 25 -6.69 -1.87 6.71
N ASP A 26 -7.90 -1.52 7.17
CA ASP A 26 -9.07 -1.38 6.30
C ASP A 26 -8.94 -0.15 5.41
N ALA A 27 -8.49 0.98 5.97
CA ALA A 27 -8.21 2.18 5.19
C ALA A 27 -7.09 1.95 4.18
N TYR A 28 -6.02 1.22 4.56
CA TYR A 28 -4.96 0.84 3.63
C TYR A 28 -5.48 0.01 2.46
N ASN A 29 -6.33 -0.99 2.72
CA ASN A 29 -6.88 -1.88 1.71
C ASN A 29 -7.80 -1.13 0.73
N LYS A 30 -8.64 -0.22 1.24
CA LYS A 30 -9.50 0.65 0.42
C LYS A 30 -8.66 1.54 -0.52
N ARG A 31 -7.65 2.23 0.02
CA ARG A 31 -6.75 3.08 -0.78
C ARG A 31 -5.95 2.26 -1.80
N SER A 32 -5.48 1.07 -1.44
CA SER A 32 -4.80 0.17 -2.39
C SER A 32 -5.70 -0.22 -3.57
N LEU A 33 -6.98 -0.50 -3.32
CA LEU A 33 -7.95 -0.80 -4.38
C LEU A 33 -8.21 0.43 -5.27
N GLU A 34 -8.35 1.61 -4.68
CA GLU A 34 -8.53 2.87 -5.41
C GLU A 34 -7.32 3.20 -6.29
N LEU A 35 -6.09 3.08 -5.76
CA LEU A 35 -4.85 3.24 -6.52
C LEU A 35 -4.80 2.26 -7.69
N CYS A 36 -5.14 0.99 -7.46
CA CYS A 36 -5.21 -0.02 -8.51
C CYS A 36 -6.17 0.41 -9.63
N ARG A 37 -7.36 0.93 -9.29
CA ARG A 37 -8.33 1.46 -10.26
C ARG A 37 -7.81 2.71 -10.99
N GLN A 38 -7.25 3.69 -10.27
CA GLN A 38 -6.73 4.95 -10.81
C GLN A 38 -5.64 4.72 -11.86
N TYR A 39 -4.78 3.71 -11.66
CA TYR A 39 -3.72 3.36 -12.59
C TYR A 39 -4.13 2.33 -13.66
N GLY A 40 -5.43 2.04 -13.78
CA GLY A 40 -6.01 1.18 -14.83
C GLY A 40 -5.78 -0.31 -14.60
N ALA A 41 -5.57 -0.73 -13.34
CA ALA A 41 -5.35 -2.12 -12.93
C ALA A 41 -4.25 -2.85 -13.72
N LYS A 42 -3.27 -2.09 -14.22
CA LYS A 42 -2.12 -2.59 -14.98
C LYS A 42 -1.19 -3.40 -14.06
N SER A 43 -0.32 -4.21 -14.66
CA SER A 43 0.61 -5.07 -13.93
C SER A 43 1.60 -4.26 -13.08
N ASP A 44 2.00 -3.08 -13.52
CA ASP A 44 2.93 -2.19 -12.80
C ASP A 44 2.42 -1.81 -11.39
N ILE A 45 1.18 -1.34 -11.27
CA ILE A 45 0.57 -0.99 -9.99
C ILE A 45 0.27 -2.24 -9.16
N LYS A 46 -0.23 -3.32 -9.77
CA LYS A 46 -0.56 -4.57 -9.05
C LYS A 46 0.69 -5.17 -8.42
N ASN A 47 1.76 -5.31 -9.20
CA ASN A 47 3.02 -5.88 -8.73
C ASN A 47 3.59 -5.06 -7.58
N LEU A 48 3.51 -3.72 -7.66
CA LEU A 48 4.02 -2.87 -6.58
C LEU A 48 3.17 -2.98 -5.31
N LEU A 49 1.83 -3.00 -5.40
CA LEU A 49 0.96 -3.20 -4.25
C LEU A 49 1.17 -4.59 -3.62
N PHE A 50 1.32 -5.64 -4.42
CA PHE A 50 1.66 -6.98 -3.93
C PHE A 50 3.01 -7.03 -3.23
N TRP A 51 3.99 -6.23 -3.68
CA TRP A 51 5.29 -6.14 -3.02
C TRP A 51 5.20 -5.46 -1.63
N PHE A 52 4.36 -4.44 -1.47
CA PHE A 52 4.14 -3.79 -0.17
C PHE A 52 3.31 -4.64 0.81
N SER A 53 2.38 -5.45 0.30
CA SER A 53 1.43 -6.23 1.13
C SER A 53 2.08 -7.07 2.24
N PRO A 54 3.11 -7.91 2.00
CA PRO A 54 3.72 -8.70 3.07
C PRO A 54 4.42 -7.84 4.13
N ILE A 55 4.97 -6.69 3.74
CA ILE A 55 5.63 -5.76 4.66
C ILE A 55 4.59 -5.13 5.60
N VAL A 56 3.47 -4.66 5.03
CA VAL A 56 2.38 -4.05 5.79
C VAL A 56 1.74 -5.05 6.75
N ASN A 57 1.47 -6.27 6.29
CA ASN A 57 0.90 -7.33 7.13
C ASN A 57 1.81 -7.64 8.32
N LYS A 58 3.12 -7.79 8.10
CA LYS A 58 4.07 -8.02 9.19
C LYS A 58 4.04 -6.90 10.24
N ILE A 59 4.02 -5.65 9.80
CA ILE A 59 3.95 -4.48 10.70
C ILE A 59 2.60 -4.46 11.45
N HIS A 60 1.52 -4.86 10.79
CA HIS A 60 0.21 -4.96 11.42
C HIS A 60 0.16 -6.04 12.50
N ASP A 61 0.70 -7.23 12.20
CA ASP A 61 0.78 -8.32 13.17
C ASP A 61 1.63 -7.91 14.39
N GLU A 62 2.75 -7.22 14.17
CA GLU A 62 3.58 -6.66 15.26
C GLU A 62 2.83 -5.61 16.09
N TYR A 63 2.00 -4.77 15.45
CA TYR A 63 1.16 -3.79 16.14
C TYR A 63 0.08 -4.48 17.00
N LEU A 64 -0.65 -5.44 16.45
CA LEU A 64 -1.65 -6.21 17.20
C LEU A 64 -1.02 -6.99 18.36
N GLY A 65 0.17 -7.56 18.16
CA GLY A 65 0.92 -8.26 19.20
C GLY A 65 1.42 -7.37 20.34
N ARG A 66 1.56 -6.04 20.12
CA ARG A 66 1.88 -5.06 21.18
C ARG A 66 0.65 -4.55 21.94
N THR A 67 -0.54 -4.73 21.38
CA THR A 67 -1.79 -4.17 21.92
C THR A 67 -2.57 -5.21 22.73
N ASN A 68 -2.15 -6.48 22.68
CA ASN A 68 -2.59 -7.57 23.57
C ASN A 68 -1.70 -7.66 24.82
#